data_AF-A0A540LHR5-F1
#
_entry.id   AF-A0A540LHR5-F1
#
_cell.length_a   1.000
_cell.length_b   1.000
_cell.length_c   1.000
_cell.angle_alpha   90.00
_cell.angle_beta   90.00
_cell.angle_gamma   90.00
#
_symmetry.space_group_name_H-M   'P 1'
#
loop_
_entity.id
_entity.type
_entity.pdbx_description
1 polymer ?
#
loop_
_entity_poly.entity_id
_entity_poly.type
_entity_poly.pdbx_seq_one_letter_code
_entity_poly.pdbx_strand_id
1 'polypeptide(L)'
;MVSREHKRAALYEKLQLLRSITNSHAVTVETLEKGFLINVFSEKSCPGLLVSVLEAFEDLGLNVLEARVSCEDSFRLQAVGGENEEEGESIDAHAVKQAVAVAIKNWSENTENS
;
A
#
# COMPACT_ATOMS: atom_id res chain seq x y z
N MET A 1 26.38 -8.90 31.64
CA MET A 1 25.48 -9.61 30.70
C MET A 1 24.55 -8.57 30.08
N VAL A 2 24.57 -8.35 28.76
CA VAL A 2 23.61 -7.44 28.11
C VAL A 2 22.21 -8.07 28.19
N SER A 3 21.26 -7.35 28.79
CA SER A 3 19.87 -7.80 28.94
C SER A 3 19.26 -8.14 27.57
N ARG A 4 18.44 -9.20 27.52
CA ARG A 4 17.73 -9.65 26.30
C ARG A 4 16.95 -8.51 25.64
N GLU A 5 16.46 -7.57 26.42
CA GLU A 5 15.70 -6.41 25.95
C GLU A 5 16.54 -5.44 25.13
N HIS A 6 17.78 -5.15 25.55
CA HIS A 6 18.71 -4.31 24.79
C HIS A 6 19.07 -4.93 23.44
N LYS A 7 19.22 -6.26 23.38
CA LYS A 7 19.45 -6.97 22.11
C LYS A 7 18.25 -6.89 21.19
N ARG A 8 17.03 -6.99 21.74
CA ARG A 8 15.78 -6.86 20.99
C ARG A 8 15.62 -5.44 20.42
N ALA A 9 15.83 -4.41 21.24
CA ALA A 9 15.76 -3.02 20.80
C ALA A 9 16.75 -2.74 19.65
N ALA A 10 18.01 -3.17 19.80
CA ALA A 10 19.02 -3.03 18.74
C ALA A 10 18.64 -3.77 17.44
N LEU A 11 17.90 -4.87 17.55
CA LEU A 11 17.43 -5.63 16.38
C LEU A 11 16.27 -4.91 15.68
N TYR A 12 15.34 -4.30 16.43
CA TYR A 12 14.27 -3.47 15.88
C TYR A 12 14.82 -2.20 15.20
N GLU A 13 15.80 -1.54 15.80
CA GLU A 13 16.49 -0.39 15.20
C GLU A 13 17.17 -0.78 13.88
N LYS A 14 17.87 -1.92 13.84
CA LYS A 14 18.47 -2.41 12.61
C LYS A 14 17.43 -2.79 11.55
N LEU A 15 16.29 -3.35 11.95
CA LEU A 15 15.20 -3.65 11.02
C LEU A 15 14.58 -2.36 10.46
N GLN A 16 14.37 -1.34 11.30
CA GLN A 16 13.88 -0.04 10.84
C GLN A 16 14.87 0.65 9.90
N LEU A 17 16.17 0.58 10.20
CA LEU A 17 17.21 1.08 9.30
C LEU A 17 17.18 0.36 7.95
N LEU A 18 17.06 -0.97 7.96
CA LEU A 18 17.03 -1.76 6.72
C LEU A 18 15.79 -1.45 5.87
N ARG A 19 14.65 -1.24 6.52
CA ARG A 19 13.37 -0.87 5.90
C ARG A 19 13.36 0.55 5.33
N SER A 20 13.96 1.50 6.04
CA SER A 20 14.16 2.87 5.55
C SER A 20 15.10 2.92 4.34
N ILE A 21 16.12 2.07 4.29
CA ILE A 21 17.04 1.97 3.14
C ILE A 21 16.33 1.37 1.92
N THR A 22 15.35 0.49 2.12
CA THR A 22 14.65 -0.18 1.02
C THR A 22 13.42 0.57 0.51
N ASN A 23 13.09 1.77 1.04
CA ASN A 23 11.81 2.46 0.79
C ASN A 23 10.68 1.43 0.89
N SER A 24 10.50 0.84 2.07
CA SER A 24 9.67 -0.37 2.18
C SER A 24 8.18 -0.05 2.00
N HIS A 25 7.67 -0.47 0.86
CA HIS A 25 6.25 -0.46 0.54
C HIS A 25 5.72 -1.89 0.57
N ALA A 26 4.55 -2.10 1.15
CA ALA A 26 3.87 -3.38 1.14
C ALA A 26 2.45 -3.22 0.62
N VAL A 27 2.09 -4.08 -0.33
CA VAL A 27 0.74 -4.17 -0.90
C VAL A 27 0.26 -5.61 -0.77
N THR A 28 -0.89 -5.80 -0.13
CA THR A 28 -1.61 -7.07 -0.14
C THR A 28 -2.99 -6.87 -0.74
N VAL A 29 -3.44 -7.88 -1.48
CA VAL A 29 -4.76 -7.93 -2.08
C VAL A 29 -5.33 -9.31 -1.77
N GLU A 30 -6.52 -9.33 -1.19
CA GLU A 30 -7.27 -10.55 -0.90
C GLU A 30 -8.59 -10.49 -1.67
N THR A 31 -8.90 -11.54 -2.43
CA THR A 31 -10.18 -11.65 -3.12
C THR A 31 -11.28 -11.99 -2.12
N LEU A 32 -12.38 -11.23 -2.16
CA LEU A 32 -13.59 -11.44 -1.38
C LEU A 32 -14.72 -11.97 -2.29
N GLU A 33 -15.85 -12.35 -1.70
CA GLU A 33 -17.04 -12.79 -2.46
C GLU A 33 -17.56 -11.70 -3.41
N LYS A 34 -17.39 -10.42 -3.03
CA LYS A 34 -17.76 -9.26 -3.84
C LYS A 34 -16.62 -8.24 -3.88
N GLY A 35 -15.56 -8.60 -4.62
CA GLY A 35 -14.44 -7.72 -4.93
C GLY A 35 -13.17 -8.00 -4.12
N PHE A 36 -12.49 -6.97 -3.59
CA PHE A 36 -11.12 -7.07 -3.06
C PHE A 36 -10.94 -6.34 -1.74
N LEU A 37 -10.18 -6.93 -0.82
CA LEU A 37 -9.58 -6.24 0.31
C LEU A 37 -8.14 -5.87 -0.04
N ILE A 38 -7.87 -4.58 -0.17
CA ILE A 38 -6.58 -4.02 -0.56
C ILE A 38 -5.96 -3.35 0.67
N ASN A 39 -4.77 -3.78 1.05
CA ASN A 39 -4.00 -3.12 2.11
C ASN A 39 -2.70 -2.57 1.53
N VAL A 40 -2.44 -1.29 1.82
CA VAL A 40 -1.22 -0.60 1.45
C VAL A 40 -0.55 -0.07 2.70
N PHE A 41 0.74 -0.30 2.81
CA PHE A 41 1.60 0.25 3.85
C PHE A 41 2.82 0.91 3.21
N SER A 42 3.11 2.15 3.62
CA SER A 42 4.39 2.82 3.37
C SER A 42 4.91 3.42 4.67
N GLU A 43 6.21 3.34 4.87
CA GLU A 43 6.87 3.90 6.06
C GLU A 43 6.96 5.41 6.08
N LYS A 44 6.79 6.07 4.93
CA LYS A 44 6.75 7.52 4.85
C LYS A 44 5.30 7.96 4.70
N SER A 45 4.86 8.87 5.57
CA SER A 45 3.68 9.66 5.29
C SER A 45 4.03 10.68 4.21
N CYS A 46 3.28 10.70 3.12
CA CYS A 46 3.63 11.53 1.99
C CYS A 46 2.43 12.19 1.31
N PRO A 47 2.56 13.48 0.91
CA PRO A 47 1.58 14.14 0.06
C PRO A 47 1.46 13.42 -1.28
N GLY A 48 0.22 13.23 -1.76
CA GLY A 48 -0.04 12.70 -3.09
C GLY A 48 -0.08 11.18 -3.22
N LEU A 49 0.49 10.40 -2.29
CA LEU A 49 0.46 8.93 -2.36
C LEU A 49 -0.98 8.38 -2.37
N LEU A 50 -1.86 8.94 -1.54
CA LEU A 50 -3.28 8.57 -1.55
C LEU A 50 -3.91 8.80 -2.92
N VAL A 51 -3.59 9.93 -3.55
CA VAL A 51 -4.14 10.30 -4.87
C VAL A 51 -3.66 9.28 -5.91
N SER A 52 -2.36 8.98 -5.95
CA SER A 52 -1.81 7.99 -6.88
C SER A 52 -2.42 6.59 -6.73
N VAL A 53 -2.73 6.17 -5.50
CA VAL A 53 -3.41 4.88 -5.27
C VAL A 53 -4.86 4.91 -5.74
N LEU A 54 -5.58 6.01 -5.55
CA LEU A 54 -6.97 6.15 -6.01
C LEU A 54 -7.06 6.26 -7.53
N GLU A 55 -6.12 6.94 -8.18
CA GLU A 55 -6.00 6.98 -9.65
C GLU A 55 -5.84 5.56 -10.23
N ALA A 56 -5.00 4.73 -9.60
CA ALA A 56 -4.85 3.33 -10.01
C ALA A 56 -6.13 2.50 -9.82
N PHE A 57 -7.01 2.84 -8.88
CA PHE A 57 -8.31 2.20 -8.76
C PHE A 57 -9.26 2.64 -9.86
N GLU A 58 -9.28 3.94 -10.18
CA GLU A 58 -10.10 4.48 -11.27
C GLU A 58 -9.70 3.89 -12.63
N ASP A 59 -8.38 3.82 -12.91
CA ASP A 59 -7.85 3.21 -14.13
C ASP A 59 -8.22 1.73 -14.28
N LEU A 60 -8.42 1.04 -13.15
CA LEU A 60 -8.87 -0.35 -13.12
C LEU A 60 -10.39 -0.50 -13.13
N GLY A 61 -11.17 0.57 -13.03
CA GLY A 61 -12.63 0.50 -12.88
C GLY A 61 -13.06 -0.07 -11.52
N LEU A 62 -12.21 0.02 -10.49
CA LEU A 62 -12.51 -0.47 -9.14
C LEU A 62 -13.27 0.58 -8.32
N ASN A 63 -14.50 0.24 -7.95
CA ASN A 63 -15.31 1.08 -7.07
C ASN A 63 -14.93 0.87 -5.61
N VAL A 64 -14.52 1.92 -4.90
CA VAL A 64 -14.20 1.84 -3.47
C VAL A 64 -15.49 1.88 -2.64
N LEU A 65 -15.81 0.77 -1.95
CA LEU A 65 -16.99 0.61 -1.09
C LEU A 65 -16.74 1.11 0.34
N GLU A 66 -15.59 0.73 0.91
CA GLU A 66 -15.13 1.18 2.22
C GLU A 66 -13.64 1.49 2.14
N ALA A 67 -13.19 2.56 2.82
CA ALA A 67 -11.77 2.82 2.99
C ALA A 67 -11.45 3.36 4.38
N ARG A 68 -10.29 2.95 4.90
CA ARG A 68 -9.67 3.47 6.12
C ARG A 68 -8.27 3.94 5.77
N VAL A 69 -7.97 5.19 6.10
CA VAL A 69 -6.68 5.80 5.78
C VAL A 69 -6.05 6.45 7.02
N SER A 70 -4.74 6.30 7.15
CA SER A 70 -3.90 7.01 8.12
C SER A 70 -2.66 7.53 7.39
N CYS A 71 -2.34 8.80 7.61
CA CYS A 71 -1.23 9.51 6.98
C CYS A 71 -0.43 10.33 8.00
N GLU A 72 -0.28 9.86 9.23
CA GLU A 72 0.44 10.62 10.28
C GLU A 72 1.96 10.44 10.11
N ASP A 73 2.53 9.38 10.70
CA ASP A 73 3.94 9.05 10.54
C ASP A 73 4.21 8.10 9.36
N SER A 74 3.19 7.36 8.95
CA SER A 74 3.23 6.34 7.90
C SER A 74 1.94 6.40 7.11
N PHE A 75 1.99 5.97 5.84
CA PHE A 75 0.79 5.78 5.05
C PHE A 75 0.25 4.37 5.26
N ARG A 76 -1.02 4.30 5.66
CA ARG A 76 -1.79 3.06 5.69
C ARG A 76 -3.12 3.29 4.99
N LEU A 77 -3.41 2.44 4.02
CA LEU A 77 -4.72 2.37 3.39
C LEU A 77 -5.23 0.94 3.50
N GLN A 78 -6.48 0.82 3.90
CA GLN A 78 -7.28 -0.38 3.69
C GLN A 78 -8.48 0.03 2.86
N ALA A 79 -8.72 -0.64 1.74
CA ALA A 79 -9.85 -0.37 0.87
C ALA A 79 -10.56 -1.68 0.53
N VAL A 80 -11.89 -1.63 0.48
CA VAL A 80 -12.73 -2.69 -0.08
C VAL A 80 -13.18 -2.21 -1.46
N GLY A 81 -12.67 -2.84 -2.51
CA GLY A 81 -13.06 -2.56 -3.90
C GLY A 81 -14.17 -3.51 -4.33
N GLY A 82 -15.22 -3.02 -4.95
CA GLY A 82 -16.23 -3.83 -5.64
C GLY A 82 -15.95 -3.87 -7.14
N GLU A 83 -16.12 -5.04 -7.77
CA GLU A 83 -16.18 -5.13 -9.22
C GLU A 83 -17.48 -4.53 -9.73
N ASN A 84 -17.44 -3.86 -10.87
CA ASN A 84 -18.63 -3.31 -11.48
C ASN A 84 -19.37 -4.46 -12.20
N GLU A 85 -20.51 -4.90 -11.65
CA GLU A 85 -21.28 -6.07 -12.16
C GLU A 85 -21.81 -5.88 -13.61
N GLU A 86 -21.71 -4.67 -14.18
CA GLU A 86 -22.19 -4.32 -15.53
C GLU A 86 -21.16 -4.55 -16.65
N GLU A 87 -19.86 -4.67 -16.34
CA GLU A 87 -18.80 -4.97 -17.30
C GLU A 87 -18.29 -6.39 -17.07
N GLY A 88 -18.60 -7.32 -17.99
CA GLY A 88 -18.38 -8.76 -17.84
C GLY A 88 -16.92 -9.23 -17.80
N GLU A 89 -15.96 -8.34 -17.55
CA GLU A 89 -14.53 -8.66 -17.39
C GLU A 89 -14.18 -8.55 -15.90
N SER A 90 -14.12 -9.70 -15.22
CA SER A 90 -13.69 -9.77 -13.82
C SER A 90 -12.23 -9.33 -13.68
N ILE A 91 -11.94 -8.45 -12.72
CA ILE A 91 -10.60 -7.91 -12.54
C ILE A 91 -9.78 -8.94 -11.76
N ASP A 92 -8.56 -9.23 -12.20
CA ASP A 92 -7.72 -10.19 -11.50
C ASP A 92 -7.02 -9.55 -10.28
N ALA A 93 -7.00 -10.25 -9.14
CA ALA A 93 -6.40 -9.74 -7.90
C ALA A 93 -4.90 -9.41 -8.04
N HIS A 94 -4.19 -10.12 -8.92
CA HIS A 94 -2.79 -9.82 -9.21
C HIS A 94 -2.66 -8.55 -10.06
N ALA A 95 -3.59 -8.28 -10.99
CA ALA A 95 -3.65 -7.00 -11.70
C ALA A 95 -3.87 -5.83 -10.73
N VAL A 96 -4.79 -5.97 -9.76
CA VAL A 96 -5.00 -4.97 -8.70
C VAL A 96 -3.71 -4.73 -7.93
N LYS A 97 -3.07 -5.80 -7.45
CA LYS A 97 -1.82 -5.71 -6.69
C LYS A 97 -0.71 -5.02 -7.49
N GLN A 98 -0.60 -5.33 -8.78
CA GLN A 98 0.41 -4.73 -9.65
C GLN A 98 0.16 -3.25 -9.89
N ALA A 99 -1.07 -2.85 -10.20
CA ALA A 99 -1.41 -1.45 -10.44
C ALA A 99 -1.09 -0.58 -9.22
N VAL A 100 -1.47 -1.04 -8.02
CA VAL A 100 -1.17 -0.34 -6.77
C VAL A 100 0.34 -0.28 -6.50
N ALA A 101 1.07 -1.38 -6.73
CA ALA A 101 2.52 -1.39 -6.56
C ALA A 101 3.23 -0.43 -7.54
N VAL A 102 2.75 -0.34 -8.79
CA VAL A 102 3.26 0.59 -9.80
C VAL A 102 2.96 2.04 -9.41
N ALA A 103 1.74 2.34 -8.94
CA ALA A 103 1.38 3.68 -8.49
C ALA A 103 2.29 4.17 -7.35
N ILE A 104 2.55 3.30 -6.37
CA ILE A 104 3.46 3.60 -5.26
C ILE A 104 4.89 3.82 -5.77
N LYS A 105 5.37 2.96 -6.69
CA LYS A 105 6.71 3.09 -7.25
C LYS A 105 6.88 4.41 -8.02
N ASN A 106 5.97 4.72 -8.94
CA ASN A 106 6.00 5.94 -9.75
C ASN A 106 5.92 7.18 -8.87
N TRP A 107 5.08 7.15 -7.83
CA TRP A 107 5.02 8.21 -6.83
C TRP A 107 6.39 8.41 -6.16
N SER A 108 7.02 7.33 -5.67
CA SER A 108 8.31 7.42 -4.98
C SER A 108 9.43 7.98 -5.86
N GLU A 109 9.52 7.54 -7.12
CA GLU A 109 10.52 8.02 -8.09
C GLU A 109 10.33 9.50 -8.44
N ASN A 110 9.09 9.99 -8.48
CA ASN A 110 8.80 11.41 -8.73
C ASN A 110 9.10 12.30 -7.53
N THR A 111 9.01 11.76 -6.31
CA THR A 111 9.29 12.54 -5.09
C THR A 111 10.79 12.66 -4.79
N GLU A 112 11.61 11.70 -5.24
CA GLU A 112 13.07 11.73 -5.06
C GLU A 112 13.81 12.59 -6.09
N ASN A 113 13.14 12.99 -7.18
CA ASN A 113 13.71 13.80 -8.27
C ASN A 113 13.29 15.28 -8.26
N SER A 114 12.66 15.76 -7.18
CA SER A 114 12.20 17.16 -7.02
C SER A 114 13.03 17.96 -6.02
#